data_AF-A0A1X2I508-F1
#
_entry.id   AF-A0A1X2I508-F1
#
_cell.length_a   1.000
_cell.length_b   1.000
_cell.length_c   1.000
_cell.angle_alpha   90.00
_cell.angle_beta   90.00
_cell.angle_gamma   90.00
#
_symmetry.space_group_name_H-M   'P 1'
#
loop_
_entity.id
_entity.type
_entity.pdbx_description
1 polymer ?
#
loop_
_entity_poly.entity_id
_entity_poly.type
_entity_poly.pdbx_seq_one_letter_code
_entity_poly.pdbx_strand_id
1 'polypeptide(L)'
;MCSFVYIDDAIPLPQVELLGLLATGNLNPAVHEYLSGGELDQQKAKQWETKSMHSYTNVQRIIVEYLQPACERLLLQLSKLRGYGLWTKRYGELICNDSVAAAIKLTQQYMWTMEQLLKSVGQVSRRFQEFILWIYRGSGENKNKIKTDV
;
A
#
# COMPACT_ATOMS: atom_id res chain seq x y z
N MET A 1 25.15 25.26 -29.92
CA MET A 1 24.13 24.46 -30.61
C MET A 1 23.96 23.17 -29.85
N CYS A 2 23.06 23.13 -28.86
CA CYS A 2 22.67 21.89 -28.23
C CYS A 2 21.49 21.34 -29.03
N SER A 3 21.74 20.28 -29.79
CA SER A 3 20.69 19.53 -30.46
C SER A 3 19.83 18.88 -29.38
N PHE A 4 18.58 19.34 -29.27
CA PHE A 4 17.51 18.58 -28.63
C PHE A 4 17.41 17.26 -29.38
N VAL A 5 17.79 16.17 -28.71
CA VAL A 5 17.52 14.82 -29.18
C VAL A 5 16.00 14.66 -29.17
N TYR A 6 15.45 14.57 -30.37
CA TYR A 6 14.08 14.18 -30.64
C TYR A 6 13.91 12.73 -30.13
N ILE A 7 13.21 12.57 -29.01
CA ILE A 7 12.72 11.27 -28.56
C ILE A 7 11.37 11.11 -29.25
N ASP A 8 11.39 10.54 -30.47
CA ASP A 8 10.22 9.92 -31.07
C ASP A 8 10.20 8.44 -30.62
N ASP A 9 9.00 7.90 -30.39
CA ASP A 9 8.66 6.66 -29.64
C ASP A 9 8.69 6.78 -28.10
N ALA A 10 8.01 7.79 -27.55
CA ALA A 10 7.75 7.89 -26.12
C ALA A 10 6.75 6.82 -25.66
N ILE A 11 7.22 5.77 -24.99
CA ILE A 11 6.38 4.90 -24.16
C ILE A 11 5.57 5.82 -23.23
N PRO A 12 4.22 5.85 -23.30
CA PRO A 12 3.45 6.71 -22.44
C PRO A 12 3.65 6.24 -21.01
N LEU A 13 4.41 7.00 -20.23
CA LEU A 13 4.64 6.76 -18.81
C LEU A 13 3.48 7.43 -18.06
N PRO A 14 2.50 6.68 -17.53
CA PRO A 14 1.31 7.29 -16.92
C PRO A 14 1.67 8.21 -15.75
N GLN A 15 2.79 7.94 -15.07
CA GLN A 15 3.30 8.76 -13.99
C GLN A 15 3.72 10.16 -14.47
N VAL A 16 4.40 10.24 -15.63
CA VAL A 16 4.90 11.50 -16.18
C VAL A 16 3.74 12.33 -16.72
N GLU A 17 2.79 11.68 -17.39
CA GLU A 17 1.62 12.36 -17.96
C GLU A 17 0.67 12.88 -16.87
N LEU A 18 0.40 12.09 -15.81
CA LEU A 18 -0.40 12.53 -14.67
C LEU A 18 0.30 13.61 -13.84
N LEU A 19 1.63 13.54 -13.70
CA LEU A 19 2.40 14.59 -13.03
C LEU A 19 2.41 15.89 -13.85
N GLY A 20 2.52 15.78 -15.17
CA GLY A 20 2.36 16.91 -16.10
C GLY A 20 0.99 17.56 -15.98
N LEU A 21 -0.08 16.76 -15.91
CA LEU A 21 -1.44 17.24 -15.67
C LEU A 21 -1.54 17.95 -14.31
N LEU A 22 -0.98 17.38 -13.25
CA LEU A 22 -0.98 17.98 -11.91
C LEU A 22 -0.24 19.32 -11.87
N ALA A 23 0.91 19.42 -12.53
CA ALA A 23 1.78 20.60 -12.49
C ALA A 23 1.30 21.73 -13.43
N THR A 24 0.71 21.39 -14.57
CA THR A 24 0.40 22.36 -15.63
C THR A 24 -1.09 22.58 -15.84
N GLY A 25 -1.95 21.69 -15.36
CA GLY A 25 -3.38 21.68 -15.68
C GLY A 25 -3.70 21.34 -17.14
N ASN A 26 -2.69 21.04 -17.97
CA ASN A 26 -2.89 20.72 -19.39
C ASN A 26 -3.24 19.25 -19.55
N LEU A 27 -4.36 18.99 -20.22
CA LEU A 27 -4.83 17.66 -20.52
C LEU A 27 -4.17 17.14 -21.79
N ASN A 28 -3.29 16.14 -21.65
CA ASN A 28 -2.85 15.34 -22.80
C ASN A 28 -4.06 14.58 -23.37
N PRO A 29 -4.30 14.55 -24.70
CA PRO A 29 -5.39 13.78 -25.32
C PRO A 29 -5.55 12.35 -24.79
N ALA A 30 -4.46 11.61 -24.54
CA ALA A 30 -4.53 10.27 -23.97
C ALA A 30 -5.12 10.23 -22.54
N VAL A 31 -4.72 11.19 -21.69
CA VAL A 31 -5.24 11.33 -20.33
C VAL A 31 -6.68 11.87 -20.33
N HIS A 32 -7.02 12.73 -21.29
CA HIS A 32 -8.38 13.22 -21.48
C HIS A 32 -9.34 12.10 -21.88
N GLU A 33 -8.95 11.24 -22.81
CA GLU A 33 -9.73 10.06 -23.21
C GLU A 33 -9.86 9.07 -22.05
N TYR A 34 -8.82 8.85 -21.25
CA TYR A 34 -8.88 7.98 -20.08
C TYR A 34 -9.83 8.52 -18.98
N LEU A 35 -9.76 9.83 -18.69
CA LEU A 35 -10.56 10.46 -17.63
C LEU A 35 -12.00 10.84 -18.07
N SER A 36 -12.20 11.11 -19.36
CA SER A 36 -13.47 11.64 -19.91
C SER A 36 -14.15 10.70 -20.90
N GLY A 37 -13.41 9.80 -21.55
CA GLY A 37 -13.89 8.85 -22.56
C GLY A 37 -14.54 7.58 -21.98
N GLY A 38 -14.74 7.53 -20.66
CA GLY A 38 -15.51 6.46 -19.99
C GLY A 38 -14.69 5.31 -19.42
N GLU A 39 -13.37 5.27 -19.61
CA GLU A 39 -12.49 4.28 -18.99
C GLU A 39 -12.43 4.46 -17.47
N LEU A 40 -12.25 5.70 -16.99
CA LEU A 40 -12.29 6.05 -15.57
C LEU A 40 -13.41 7.06 -15.26
N ASP A 41 -14.66 6.69 -15.53
CA ASP A 41 -15.83 7.49 -15.12
C ASP A 41 -15.94 7.62 -13.59
N GLN A 42 -16.63 8.66 -13.10
CA GLN A 42 -16.84 8.93 -11.68
C GLN A 42 -17.45 7.74 -10.93
N GLN A 43 -18.32 6.96 -11.58
CA GLN A 43 -18.85 5.73 -11.01
C GLN A 43 -17.79 4.64 -10.85
N LYS A 44 -16.93 4.45 -11.86
CA LYS A 44 -15.84 3.47 -11.83
C LYS A 44 -14.76 3.87 -10.81
N ALA A 45 -14.42 5.16 -10.72
CA ALA A 45 -13.52 5.70 -9.71
C ALA A 45 -14.05 5.45 -8.28
N LYS A 46 -15.35 5.63 -8.05
CA LYS A 46 -15.99 5.34 -6.75
C LYS A 46 -16.01 3.86 -6.40
N GLN A 47 -16.24 3.00 -7.39
CA GLN A 47 -16.14 1.56 -7.19
C GLN A 47 -14.70 1.14 -6.87
N TRP A 48 -13.71 1.72 -7.55
CA TRP A 48 -12.30 1.48 -7.31
C TRP A 48 -11.89 1.96 -5.91
N GLU A 49 -12.35 3.14 -5.51
CA GLU A 49 -12.15 3.68 -4.17
C GLU A 49 -12.68 2.71 -3.10
N THR A 50 -13.94 2.33 -3.23
CA THR A 50 -14.63 1.45 -2.27
C THR A 50 -13.91 0.11 -2.14
N LYS A 51 -13.56 -0.53 -3.27
CA LYS A 51 -12.84 -1.81 -3.29
C LYS A 51 -11.46 -1.69 -2.64
N SER A 52 -10.69 -0.66 -3.00
CA SER A 52 -9.33 -0.47 -2.48
C SER A 52 -9.34 -0.16 -0.98
N MET A 53 -10.25 0.70 -0.52
CA MET A 53 -10.41 1.02 0.91
C MET A 53 -10.84 -0.19 1.72
N HIS A 54 -11.74 -1.02 1.18
CA HIS A 54 -12.13 -2.28 1.80
C HIS A 54 -10.92 -3.23 1.92
N SER A 55 -10.11 -3.36 0.86
CA SER A 55 -8.89 -4.16 0.89
C SER A 55 -7.87 -3.66 1.92
N TYR A 56 -7.59 -2.35 1.98
CA TYR A 56 -6.66 -1.79 2.97
C TYR A 56 -7.14 -2.04 4.40
N THR A 57 -8.42 -1.77 4.68
CA THR A 57 -9.03 -2.03 5.99
C THR A 57 -8.94 -3.51 6.37
N ASN A 58 -9.24 -4.41 5.43
CA ASN A 58 -9.15 -5.86 5.68
C ASN A 58 -7.73 -6.32 5.98
N VAL A 59 -6.72 -5.82 5.25
CA VAL A 59 -5.31 -6.17 5.54
C VAL A 59 -4.92 -5.68 6.93
N GLN A 60 -5.25 -4.44 7.29
CA GLN A 60 -4.99 -3.91 8.63
C GLN A 60 -5.70 -4.73 9.71
N ARG A 61 -6.96 -5.10 9.46
CA ARG A 61 -7.75 -5.94 10.36
C ARG A 61 -7.14 -7.32 10.57
N ILE A 62 -6.73 -7.99 9.49
CA ILE A 62 -6.08 -9.31 9.55
C ILE A 62 -4.80 -9.23 10.41
N ILE A 63 -3.99 -8.20 10.19
CA ILE A 63 -2.75 -7.98 10.93
C ILE A 63 -3.03 -7.77 12.44
N VAL A 64 -3.92 -6.84 12.77
CA VAL A 64 -4.16 -6.41 14.16
C VAL A 64 -4.99 -7.42 14.95
N GLU A 65 -6.05 -7.99 14.38
CA GLU A 65 -6.98 -8.86 15.10
C GLU A 65 -6.48 -10.31 15.20
N TYR A 66 -5.68 -10.77 14.23
CA TYR A 66 -5.32 -12.19 14.14
C TYR A 66 -3.81 -12.41 14.26
N LEU A 67 -3.04 -11.73 13.41
CA LEU A 67 -1.63 -12.08 13.22
C LEU A 67 -0.76 -11.62 14.40
N GLN A 68 -0.95 -10.38 14.86
CA GLN A 68 -0.22 -9.84 16.01
C GLN A 68 -0.53 -10.64 17.31
N PRO A 69 -1.81 -10.87 17.70
CA PRO A 69 -2.12 -11.67 18.89
C PRO A 69 -1.64 -13.12 18.82
N ALA A 70 -1.55 -13.70 17.61
CA ALA A 70 -0.99 -15.04 17.42
C ALA A 70 0.53 -15.04 17.69
N CYS A 71 1.25 -14.03 17.20
CA CYS A 71 2.70 -13.89 17.43
C CYS A 71 3.02 -13.62 18.90
N GLU A 72 2.23 -12.78 19.57
CA GLU A 72 2.37 -12.53 21.02
C GLU A 72 2.19 -13.82 21.83
N ARG A 73 1.17 -14.62 21.50
CA ARG A 73 0.94 -15.93 22.11
C ARG A 73 2.09 -16.90 21.83
N LEU A 74 2.57 -16.95 20.60
CA LEU A 74 3.71 -17.79 20.21
C LEU A 74 4.96 -17.40 21.02
N LEU A 75 5.26 -16.11 21.10
CA LEU A 75 6.40 -15.57 21.84
C LEU A 75 6.32 -15.92 23.33
N LEU A 76 5.13 -15.84 23.93
CA LEU A 76 4.89 -16.25 25.31
C LEU A 76 5.23 -17.73 25.53
N GLN A 77 4.77 -18.61 24.64
CA GLN A 77 5.04 -20.05 24.75
C GLN A 77 6.51 -20.39 24.53
N LEU A 78 7.14 -19.77 23.52
CA LEU A 78 8.58 -19.94 23.28
C LEU A 78 9.42 -19.43 24.46
N SER A 79 9.00 -18.34 25.10
CA SER A 79 9.68 -17.81 26.29
C SER A 79 9.57 -18.78 27.48
N LYS A 80 8.42 -19.41 27.69
CA LYS A 80 8.25 -20.48 28.69
C LYS A 80 9.13 -21.69 28.36
N LEU A 81 9.13 -22.12 27.10
CA LEU A 81 9.94 -23.24 26.64
C LEU A 81 11.44 -22.98 26.85
N ARG A 82 11.89 -21.76 26.60
CA ARG A 82 13.26 -21.33 26.92
C ARG A 82 13.53 -21.42 28.42
N GLY A 83 12.59 -20.98 29.26
CA GLY A 83 12.68 -21.12 30.71
C GLY A 83 12.84 -22.58 31.15
N TYR A 84 12.14 -23.51 30.52
CA TYR A 84 12.31 -24.95 30.78
C TYR A 84 13.67 -25.47 30.29
N GLY A 85 14.13 -25.03 29.13
CA GLY A 85 15.44 -25.42 28.59
C GLY A 85 16.62 -24.96 29.46
N LEU A 86 16.47 -23.88 30.23
CA LEU A 86 17.46 -23.45 31.22
C LEU A 86 17.58 -24.43 32.39
N TRP A 87 16.55 -25.24 32.66
CA TRP A 87 16.61 -26.29 33.67
C TRP A 87 17.25 -27.56 33.09
N THR A 88 18.56 -27.48 32.85
CA THR A 88 19.36 -28.51 32.17
C THR A 88 19.27 -29.88 32.84
N LYS A 89 19.19 -29.94 34.18
CA LYS A 89 19.05 -31.20 34.94
C LYS A 89 17.77 -31.99 34.59
N ARG A 90 16.69 -31.32 34.19
CA ARG A 90 15.39 -31.96 33.92
C ARG A 90 15.06 -32.04 32.43
N TYR A 91 15.47 -31.04 31.66
CA TYR A 91 15.07 -30.90 30.25
C TYR A 91 16.24 -30.70 29.28
N GLY A 92 17.50 -30.80 29.75
CA GLY A 92 18.68 -30.48 28.94
C GLY A 92 18.85 -31.35 27.69
N GLU A 93 18.43 -32.61 27.73
CA GLU A 93 18.47 -33.51 26.56
C GLU A 93 17.23 -33.38 25.66
N LEU A 94 16.15 -32.78 26.16
CA LEU A 94 14.87 -32.66 25.47
C LEU A 94 14.73 -31.33 24.72
N ILE A 95 15.35 -30.27 25.22
CA ILE A 95 15.19 -28.90 24.71
C ILE A 95 16.52 -28.35 24.22
N CYS A 96 16.58 -28.08 22.91
CA CYS A 96 17.68 -27.32 22.33
C CYS A 96 17.46 -25.81 22.55
N ASN A 97 18.15 -25.23 23.54
CA ASN A 97 18.02 -23.80 23.87
C ASN A 97 18.34 -22.87 22.69
N ASP A 98 19.32 -23.22 21.86
CA ASP A 98 19.71 -22.41 20.71
C ASP A 98 18.60 -22.34 19.66
N SER A 99 17.93 -23.48 19.42
CA SER A 99 16.78 -23.54 18.51
C SER A 99 15.61 -22.71 19.03
N VAL A 100 15.34 -22.77 20.33
CA VAL A 100 14.27 -21.96 20.95
C VAL A 100 14.61 -20.46 20.89
N ALA A 101 15.86 -20.09 21.16
CA ALA A 101 16.32 -18.71 21.06
C ALA A 101 16.23 -18.18 19.62
N ALA A 102 16.58 -18.99 18.62
CA ALA A 102 16.42 -18.67 17.22
C ALA A 102 14.94 -18.48 16.85
N ALA A 103 14.05 -19.37 17.30
CA ALA A 103 12.60 -19.25 17.07
C ALA A 103 12.01 -17.97 17.67
N ILE A 104 12.44 -17.59 18.88
CA ILE A 104 12.07 -16.33 19.53
C ILE A 104 12.48 -15.14 18.63
N LYS A 105 13.75 -15.12 18.19
CA LYS A 105 14.27 -14.05 17.34
C LYS A 105 13.52 -13.94 16.01
N LEU A 106 13.25 -15.05 15.35
CA LEU A 106 12.48 -15.08 14.11
C LEU A 106 11.05 -14.56 14.32
N THR A 107 10.40 -14.94 15.42
CA THR A 107 9.06 -14.45 15.77
C THR A 107 9.06 -12.93 15.97
N GLN A 108 10.05 -12.39 16.68
CA GLN A 108 10.19 -10.95 16.88
C GLN A 108 10.47 -10.20 15.58
N GLN A 109 11.32 -10.74 14.70
CA GLN A 109 11.58 -10.17 13.37
C GLN A 109 10.32 -10.17 12.49
N TYR A 110 9.52 -11.22 12.58
CA TYR A 110 8.25 -11.30 11.88
C TYR A 110 7.25 -10.25 12.39
N MET A 111 7.11 -10.09 13.71
CA MET A 111 6.30 -9.02 14.31
C MET A 111 6.74 -7.63 13.85
N TRP A 112 8.04 -7.36 13.84
CA TRP A 112 8.57 -6.09 13.33
C TRP A 112 8.19 -5.87 11.86
N THR A 113 8.36 -6.88 11.01
CA THR A 113 8.03 -6.78 9.57
C THR A 113 6.54 -6.51 9.37
N MET A 114 5.69 -7.12 10.19
CA MET A 114 4.25 -6.90 10.17
C MET A 114 3.86 -5.47 10.56
N GLU A 115 4.53 -4.88 11.55
CA GLU A 115 4.33 -3.46 11.89
C GLU A 115 4.74 -2.53 10.74
N GLN A 116 5.84 -2.85 10.05
CA GLN A 116 6.25 -2.08 8.87
C GLN A 116 5.23 -2.19 7.73
N LEU A 117 4.68 -3.39 7.51
CA LEU A 117 3.59 -3.58 6.56
C LEU A 117 2.35 -2.75 6.94
N LEU A 118 1.96 -2.75 8.22
CA LEU A 118 0.82 -1.97 8.71
C LEU A 118 1.00 -0.47 8.46
N LYS A 119 2.21 0.05 8.72
CA LYS A 119 2.58 1.44 8.42
C LYS A 119 2.53 1.73 6.93
N SER A 120 3.08 0.84 6.11
CA SER A 120 3.09 0.98 4.64
C SER A 120 1.67 1.01 4.07
N VAL A 121 0.80 0.09 4.48
CA VAL A 121 -0.61 0.06 4.07
C VAL A 121 -1.33 1.34 4.48
N GLY A 122 -1.07 1.85 5.69
CA GLY A 122 -1.63 3.13 6.13
C GLY A 122 -1.18 4.32 5.26
N GLN A 123 0.09 4.35 4.84
CA GLN A 123 0.60 5.40 3.94
C GLN A 123 0.00 5.29 2.54
N VAL A 124 -0.06 4.08 1.98
CA VAL A 124 -0.63 3.85 0.64
C VAL A 124 -2.11 4.21 0.62
N SER A 125 -2.86 3.80 1.65
CA SER A 125 -4.28 4.14 1.79
C SER A 125 -4.52 5.65 1.77
N ARG A 126 -3.76 6.43 2.57
CA ARG A 126 -3.86 7.89 2.57
C ARG A 126 -3.52 8.51 1.22
N ARG A 127 -2.40 8.09 0.61
CA ARG A 127 -1.99 8.60 -0.73
C ARG A 127 -3.03 8.29 -1.79
N PHE A 128 -3.63 7.12 -1.73
CA PHE A 128 -4.68 6.71 -2.65
C PHE A 128 -5.96 7.54 -2.48
N GLN A 129 -6.37 7.85 -1.24
CA GLN A 129 -7.50 8.73 -0.98
C GLN A 129 -7.28 10.13 -1.56
N GLU A 130 -6.12 10.73 -1.32
CA GLU A 130 -5.77 12.04 -1.89
C GLU A 130 -5.76 12.01 -3.43
N PHE A 131 -5.23 10.94 -4.02
CA PHE A 131 -5.23 10.74 -5.45
C PHE A 131 -6.65 10.66 -6.03
N ILE A 132 -7.53 9.85 -5.45
CA ILE A 132 -8.92 9.72 -5.89
C ILE A 132 -9.70 11.04 -5.72
N LEU A 133 -9.49 11.76 -4.60
CA LEU A 133 -10.08 13.08 -4.39
C LEU A 133 -9.63 14.09 -5.46
N TRP A 134 -8.35 14.06 -5.84
CA TRP A 134 -7.83 14.88 -6.94
C TRP A 134 -8.50 14.54 -8.27
N ILE A 135 -8.66 13.25 -8.59
CA ILE A 135 -9.37 12.80 -9.80
C ILE A 135 -10.82 13.30 -9.83
N TYR A 136 -11.56 13.22 -8.71
CA TYR A 136 -12.93 13.73 -8.64
C TYR A 136 -13.02 15.23 -8.91
N ARG A 137 -12.06 16.02 -8.42
CA ARG A 137 -12.00 17.46 -8.68
C ARG A 137 -11.67 17.77 -10.14
N GLY A 138 -10.68 17.07 -10.71
CA GLY A 138 -10.31 17.20 -12.13
C GLY A 138 -11.45 16.85 -13.10
N SER A 139 -12.29 15.87 -12.74
CA SER A 139 -13.49 15.51 -13.51
C SER A 139 -14.64 16.54 -13.37
N GLY A 140 -14.70 17.25 -12.22
CA GLY A 140 -15.75 18.23 -11.91
C GLY A 140 -15.55 19.61 -12.56
N GLU A 141 -14.31 20.12 -12.60
CA GLU A 141 -14.02 21.46 -13.13
C GLU A 141 -14.19 21.57 -14.65
N ASN A 142 -14.00 20.47 -15.39
CA ASN A 142 -14.18 20.43 -16.84
C ASN A 142 -15.64 20.55 -17.31
N LYS A 143 -16.63 20.30 -16.43
CA LYS A 143 -18.06 20.50 -16.78
C LYS A 143 -18.48 21.97 -16.81
N ASN A 144 -17.74 22.85 -16.13
CA ASN A 144 -18.06 24.28 -16.06
C ASN A 144 -17.40 25.11 -17.18
N LYS A 145 -16.35 24.60 -17.86
CA LYS A 145 -15.75 25.29 -19.01
C LYS A 145 -16.47 25.02 -20.34
N ILE A 146 -17.19 23.90 -20.47
CA ILE A 146 -17.91 23.55 -21.70
C ILE A 146 -19.24 24.31 -21.85
N LYS A 147 -19.73 24.98 -20.79
CA LYS A 147 -21.00 25.73 -20.81
C LYS A 147 -20.86 27.22 -21.15
N THR A 148 -19.66 27.74 -21.38
CA THR A 148 -19.43 29.18 -21.58
C THR A 148 -19.17 29.58 -23.03
N ASP A 149 -19.16 28.62 -23.97
CA ASP A 149 -19.02 28.86 -25.41
C ASP A 149 -20.28 28.39 -26.18
N VAL A 150 -21.46 28.88 -25.77
CA VAL A 150 -22.69 28.88 -26.58
C VAL A 150 -23.35 30.25 -26.51
#